data_AF-A0A7C8EWY8-F1
#
_entry.id   AF-A0A7C8EWY8-F1
#
_cell.length_a   1.000
_cell.length_b   1.000
_cell.length_c   1.000
_cell.angle_alpha   90.00
_cell.angle_beta   90.00
_cell.angle_gamma   90.00
#
_symmetry.space_group_name_H-M   'P 1'
#
loop_
_entity.id
_entity.type
_entity.pdbx_description
1 polymer ?
#
loop_
_entity_poly.entity_id
_entity_poly.type
_entity_poly.pdbx_seq_one_letter_code
_entity_poly.pdbx_strand_id
1 'polypeptide(L)'
;MGKRVLPAMVLALTLAAAAAFAATHSIPKEELDLQKIFWGKASSFEKPGEIDYDSILVATPEHTKIKKEKIKSGTGKYWILASKASSRVKKAISGVGKDTDYDLIALSGYLGALESPIAADDITDLVIAAMVGEKDDGKDDGEKQQSKNEK
;
A
#
# COMPACT_ATOMS: atom_id res chain seq x y z
N MET A 1 66.85 -25.27 10.68
CA MET A 1 65.72 -26.13 11.12
C MET A 1 64.79 -25.23 11.93
N GLY A 2 63.56 -24.88 11.55
CA GLY A 2 62.37 -25.70 11.27
C GLY A 2 61.39 -25.45 12.44
N LYS A 3 60.10 -25.12 12.30
CA LYS A 3 59.09 -25.16 11.23
C LYS A 3 58.03 -24.08 11.54
N ARG A 4 57.35 -23.60 10.50
CA ARG A 4 56.10 -22.80 10.57
C ARG A 4 54.98 -23.63 11.22
N VAL A 5 54.04 -22.98 11.92
CA VAL A 5 52.59 -23.28 11.84
C VAL A 5 51.78 -22.15 12.50
N LEU A 6 51.02 -21.42 11.69
CA LEU A 6 49.76 -20.80 12.09
C LEU A 6 48.67 -21.88 12.01
N PRO A 7 47.66 -21.86 12.90
CA PRO A 7 46.32 -22.22 12.48
C PRO A 7 45.39 -21.02 12.58
N ALA A 8 44.86 -20.65 11.42
CA ALA A 8 43.70 -19.81 11.25
C ALA A 8 42.50 -20.40 11.99
N MET A 9 41.91 -19.64 12.92
CA MET A 9 40.62 -19.99 13.51
C MET A 9 39.55 -19.20 12.77
N VAL A 10 38.98 -19.83 11.74
CA VAL A 10 37.81 -19.34 11.00
C VAL A 10 36.59 -19.48 11.91
N LEU A 11 36.07 -18.36 12.40
CA LEU A 11 34.79 -18.33 13.11
C LEU A 11 33.67 -18.36 12.07
N ALA A 12 33.06 -19.53 11.86
CA ALA A 12 31.93 -19.71 10.96
C ALA A 12 30.69 -19.01 11.53
N LEU A 13 30.31 -17.88 10.94
CA LEU A 13 29.05 -17.19 11.21
C LEU A 13 27.92 -17.94 10.49
N THR A 14 27.24 -18.86 11.19
CA THR A 14 26.06 -19.55 10.65
C THR A 14 24.88 -18.58 10.63
N LEU A 15 24.62 -17.97 9.47
CA LEU A 15 23.41 -17.22 9.18
C LEU A 15 22.25 -18.22 9.05
N ALA A 16 21.45 -18.39 10.11
CA ALA A 16 20.18 -19.11 10.02
C ALA A 16 19.18 -18.23 9.29
N ALA A 17 19.12 -18.35 7.96
CA ALA A 17 18.05 -17.75 7.17
C ALA A 17 16.75 -18.51 7.48
N ALA A 18 15.90 -17.95 8.35
CA ALA A 18 14.54 -18.39 8.48
C ALA A 18 13.81 -18.05 7.17
N ALA A 19 13.72 -19.02 6.26
CA ALA A 19 12.84 -18.94 5.12
C ALA A 19 11.39 -18.98 5.65
N ALA A 20 10.76 -17.81 5.78
CA ALA A 20 9.32 -17.74 5.94
C ALA A 20 8.72 -18.30 4.64
N PHE A 21 8.19 -19.51 4.69
CA PHE A 21 7.36 -20.03 3.61
C PHE A 21 6.09 -19.17 3.60
N ALA A 22 5.94 -18.32 2.58
CA ALA A 22 4.70 -17.62 2.35
C ALA A 22 3.60 -18.68 2.18
N ALA A 23 2.62 -18.69 3.09
CA ALA A 23 1.48 -19.57 2.95
C ALA A 23 0.63 -19.02 1.80
N THR A 24 0.51 -19.76 0.71
CA THR A 24 -0.43 -19.40 -0.35
C THR A 24 -1.84 -19.58 0.17
N HIS A 25 -2.61 -18.50 0.19
CA HIS A 25 -4.00 -18.43 0.61
C HIS A 25 -4.95 -18.46 -0.58
N SER A 26 -6.19 -18.89 -0.33
CA SER A 26 -7.29 -18.80 -1.28
C SER A 26 -8.61 -18.64 -0.53
N ILE A 27 -9.54 -17.87 -1.09
CA ILE A 27 -10.90 -17.72 -0.55
C ILE A 27 -11.80 -18.79 -1.21
N PRO A 28 -12.52 -19.61 -0.41
CA PRO A 28 -13.51 -20.55 -0.93
C PRO A 28 -14.57 -19.84 -1.79
N LYS A 29 -15.09 -20.50 -2.82
CA LYS A 29 -16.05 -19.88 -3.75
C LYS A 29 -17.36 -19.49 -3.06
N GLU A 30 -17.70 -20.22 -2.01
CA GLU A 30 -18.89 -20.07 -1.19
C GLU A 30 -18.83 -18.81 -0.33
N GLU A 31 -17.62 -18.38 0.04
CA GLU A 31 -17.35 -17.18 0.85
C GLU A 31 -16.90 -15.98 0.01
N LEU A 32 -16.60 -16.19 -1.28
CA LEU A 32 -16.07 -15.18 -2.19
C LEU A 32 -17.11 -14.09 -2.51
N ASP A 33 -16.85 -12.89 -2.01
CA ASP A 33 -17.59 -11.67 -2.33
C ASP A 33 -16.74 -10.72 -3.17
N LEU A 34 -16.96 -10.75 -4.48
CA LEU A 34 -16.22 -9.90 -5.44
C LEU A 34 -16.46 -8.40 -5.22
N GLN A 35 -17.51 -7.99 -4.50
CA GLN A 35 -17.72 -6.57 -4.17
C GLN A 35 -16.77 -6.08 -3.07
N LYS A 36 -16.17 -7.01 -2.32
CA LYS A 36 -15.20 -6.72 -1.25
C LYS A 36 -13.75 -6.88 -1.70
N ILE A 37 -13.50 -7.32 -2.94
CA ILE A 37 -12.16 -7.41 -3.53
C ILE A 37 -11.93 -6.24 -4.47
N PHE A 38 -10.88 -5.46 -4.19
CA PHE A 38 -10.53 -4.27 -4.97
C PHE A 38 -9.34 -4.49 -5.91
N TRP A 39 -8.48 -5.45 -5.61
CA TRP A 39 -7.30 -5.80 -6.40
C TRP A 39 -6.92 -7.27 -6.19
N GLY A 40 -6.28 -7.88 -7.20
CA GLY A 40 -5.69 -9.21 -7.06
C GLY A 40 -6.61 -10.38 -7.43
N LYS A 41 -6.17 -11.60 -7.12
CA LYS A 41 -6.91 -12.84 -7.37
C LYS A 41 -7.22 -13.56 -6.07
N ALA A 42 -8.50 -13.63 -5.72
CA ALA A 42 -8.95 -14.33 -4.50
C ALA A 42 -8.69 -15.86 -4.51
N SER A 43 -8.40 -16.45 -5.68
CA SER A 43 -8.14 -17.89 -5.80
C SER A 43 -6.71 -18.30 -5.39
N SER A 44 -5.76 -17.36 -5.31
CA SER A 44 -4.37 -17.62 -4.93
C SER A 44 -3.66 -16.30 -4.66
N PHE A 45 -3.22 -16.09 -3.41
CA PHE A 45 -2.49 -14.89 -2.97
C PHE A 45 -1.62 -15.18 -1.75
N GLU A 46 -0.59 -14.39 -1.53
CA GLU A 46 0.41 -14.59 -0.47
C GLU A 46 0.47 -13.41 0.51
N LYS A 47 0.28 -12.19 0.01
CA LYS A 47 0.38 -10.97 0.81
C LYS A 47 -0.92 -10.16 0.68
N PRO A 48 -1.96 -10.54 1.44
CA PRO A 48 -3.20 -9.78 1.44
C PRO A 48 -3.05 -8.46 2.20
N GLY A 49 -3.65 -7.41 1.64
CA GLY A 49 -3.91 -6.15 2.30
C GLY A 49 -5.42 -5.92 2.47
N GLU A 50 -5.78 -5.16 3.48
CA GLU A 50 -7.14 -4.68 3.73
C GLU A 50 -7.19 -3.16 3.75
N ILE A 51 -8.33 -2.60 3.34
CA ILE A 51 -8.57 -1.15 3.32
C ILE A 51 -9.90 -0.77 3.95
N ASP A 52 -9.90 0.35 4.66
CA ASP A 52 -11.13 1.10 4.95
C ASP A 52 -11.46 2.02 3.76
N TYR A 53 -12.38 1.55 2.92
CA TYR A 53 -12.81 2.29 1.73
C TYR A 53 -13.43 3.64 2.06
N ASP A 54 -14.18 3.75 3.16
CA ASP A 54 -14.86 4.98 3.54
C ASP A 54 -13.85 6.04 3.97
N SER A 55 -12.84 5.65 4.76
CA SER A 55 -11.73 6.53 5.13
C SER A 55 -11.00 7.08 3.91
N ILE A 56 -10.68 6.24 2.93
CA ILE A 56 -10.03 6.67 1.68
C ILE A 56 -10.95 7.59 0.87
N LEU A 57 -12.24 7.28 0.77
CA LEU A 57 -13.21 8.08 0.04
C LEU A 57 -13.36 9.48 0.66
N VAL A 58 -13.42 9.58 1.99
CA VAL A 58 -13.53 10.84 2.73
C VAL A 58 -12.29 11.72 2.52
N ALA A 59 -11.11 11.10 2.36
CA ALA A 59 -9.85 11.79 2.08
C ALA A 59 -9.79 12.40 0.66
N THR A 60 -10.72 12.07 -0.24
CA THR A 60 -10.71 12.63 -1.60
C THR A 60 -11.02 14.14 -1.62
N PRO A 61 -10.39 14.90 -2.53
CA PRO A 61 -10.74 16.31 -2.72
C PRO A 61 -12.18 16.48 -3.24
N GLU A 62 -12.70 15.49 -3.97
CA GLU A 62 -14.08 15.46 -4.43
C GLU A 62 -15.08 15.38 -3.28
N HIS A 63 -14.85 14.49 -2.29
CA HIS A 63 -15.70 14.40 -1.10
C HIS A 63 -15.63 15.70 -0.27
N THR A 64 -14.43 16.26 -0.11
CA THR A 64 -14.23 17.56 0.55
C THR A 64 -15.04 18.66 -0.15
N LYS A 65 -15.07 18.68 -1.49
CA LYS A 65 -15.86 19.64 -2.27
C LYS A 65 -17.36 19.46 -2.06
N ILE A 66 -17.87 18.22 -2.05
CA ILE A 66 -19.27 17.92 -1.77
C ILE A 66 -19.68 18.51 -0.41
N LYS A 67 -18.86 18.26 0.63
CA LYS A 67 -19.11 18.74 1.99
C LYS A 67 -19.03 20.27 2.09
N LYS A 68 -17.98 20.88 1.55
CA LYS A 68 -17.74 22.33 1.62
C LYS A 68 -18.82 23.13 0.90
N GLU A 69 -19.24 22.69 -0.28
CA GLU A 69 -20.25 23.37 -1.09
C GLU A 69 -21.69 22.93 -0.77
N LYS A 70 -21.88 22.05 0.23
CA LYS A 70 -23.19 21.50 0.62
C LYS A 70 -24.00 20.96 -0.57
N ILE A 71 -23.32 20.25 -1.46
CA ILE A 71 -23.92 19.73 -2.70
C ILE A 71 -24.93 18.64 -2.32
N LYS A 72 -26.21 18.85 -2.65
CA LYS A 72 -27.29 17.92 -2.34
C LYS A 72 -27.13 16.60 -3.09
N SER A 73 -27.29 15.49 -2.38
CA SER A 73 -27.42 14.16 -2.97
C SER A 73 -28.56 14.10 -3.99
N GLY A 74 -28.42 13.25 -5.00
CA GLY A 74 -29.40 13.11 -6.09
C GLY A 74 -29.27 14.17 -7.19
N THR A 75 -28.45 15.21 -7.01
CA THR A 75 -28.17 16.18 -8.09
C THR A 75 -27.14 15.63 -9.09
N GLY A 76 -27.18 16.07 -10.34
CA GLY A 76 -26.17 15.70 -11.33
C GLY A 76 -24.74 16.08 -10.89
N LYS A 77 -24.58 17.25 -10.27
CA LYS A 77 -23.29 17.69 -9.72
C LYS A 77 -22.76 16.74 -8.64
N TYR A 78 -23.64 16.24 -7.77
CA TYR A 78 -23.28 15.23 -6.77
C TYR A 78 -22.78 13.95 -7.43
N TRP A 79 -23.55 13.39 -8.38
CA TRP A 79 -23.19 12.14 -9.05
C TRP A 79 -21.85 12.23 -9.79
N ILE A 80 -21.57 13.36 -10.43
CA ILE A 80 -20.29 13.61 -11.09
C ILE A 80 -19.14 13.57 -10.08
N LEU A 81 -19.27 14.26 -8.95
CA LEU A 81 -18.22 14.31 -7.94
C LEU A 81 -18.04 12.97 -7.22
N ALA A 82 -19.13 12.29 -6.87
CA ALA A 82 -19.09 10.98 -6.26
C ALA A 82 -18.44 9.94 -7.19
N SER A 83 -18.81 9.93 -8.47
CA SER A 83 -18.18 9.06 -9.47
C SER A 83 -16.69 9.35 -9.63
N LYS A 84 -16.30 10.63 -9.64
CA LYS A 84 -14.89 11.03 -9.71
C LYS A 84 -14.11 10.61 -8.46
N ALA A 85 -14.69 10.74 -7.27
CA ALA A 85 -14.11 10.28 -6.02
C ALA A 85 -13.83 8.77 -6.09
N SER A 86 -14.85 7.95 -6.39
CA SER A 86 -14.70 6.50 -6.50
C SER A 86 -13.69 6.09 -7.58
N SER A 87 -13.64 6.79 -8.72
CA SER A 87 -12.65 6.54 -9.76
C SER A 87 -11.22 6.82 -9.28
N ARG A 88 -11.03 7.90 -8.50
CA ARG A 88 -9.74 8.23 -7.90
C ARG A 88 -9.29 7.15 -6.90
N VAL A 89 -10.19 6.73 -6.00
CA VAL A 89 -9.90 5.67 -5.02
C VAL A 89 -9.49 4.38 -5.71
N LYS A 90 -10.26 3.92 -6.71
CA LYS A 90 -9.94 2.70 -7.48
C LYS A 90 -8.55 2.78 -8.12
N LYS A 91 -8.19 3.93 -8.70
CA LYS A 91 -6.87 4.13 -9.29
C LYS A 91 -5.75 4.08 -8.25
N ALA A 92 -5.95 4.66 -7.08
CA ALA A 92 -4.97 4.63 -5.99
C ALA A 92 -4.74 3.19 -5.50
N ILE A 93 -5.83 2.44 -5.24
CA ILE A 93 -5.74 1.02 -4.84
C ILE A 93 -5.02 0.20 -5.92
N SER A 94 -5.38 0.38 -7.19
CA SER A 94 -4.68 -0.30 -8.30
C SER A 94 -3.22 0.13 -8.46
N GLY A 95 -2.86 1.35 -8.05
CA GLY A 95 -1.47 1.81 -8.01
C GLY A 95 -0.70 1.06 -6.94
N VAL A 96 -1.20 1.08 -5.70
CA VAL A 96 -0.60 0.33 -4.59
C VAL A 96 -0.43 -1.15 -4.93
N GLY A 97 -1.46 -1.81 -5.45
CA GLY A 97 -1.36 -3.22 -5.84
C GLY A 97 -0.41 -3.52 -7.00
N LYS A 98 0.01 -2.52 -7.78
CA LYS A 98 1.05 -2.67 -8.83
C LYS A 98 2.44 -2.36 -8.34
N ASP A 99 2.56 -1.36 -7.47
CA ASP A 99 3.82 -0.77 -7.04
C ASP A 99 4.35 -1.42 -5.75
N THR A 100 3.56 -2.28 -5.13
CA THR A 100 3.90 -3.06 -3.93
C THR A 100 3.76 -4.55 -4.19
N ASP A 101 4.05 -5.35 -3.16
CA ASP A 101 3.91 -6.80 -3.15
C ASP A 101 2.53 -7.29 -2.69
N TYR A 102 1.56 -6.39 -2.44
CA TYR A 102 0.18 -6.78 -2.13
C TYR A 102 -0.53 -7.36 -3.36
N ASP A 103 -0.77 -8.67 -3.34
CA ASP A 103 -1.35 -9.44 -4.45
C ASP A 103 -2.85 -9.73 -4.29
N LEU A 104 -3.43 -9.30 -3.17
CA LEU A 104 -4.86 -9.18 -2.92
C LEU A 104 -5.12 -7.93 -2.07
N ILE A 105 -6.09 -7.09 -2.46
CA ILE A 105 -6.56 -5.98 -1.62
C ILE A 105 -8.06 -6.14 -1.42
N ALA A 106 -8.48 -6.25 -0.17
CA ALA A 106 -9.86 -6.47 0.24
C ALA A 106 -10.40 -5.35 1.14
N LEU A 107 -11.71 -5.36 1.37
CA LEU A 107 -12.35 -4.51 2.37
C LEU A 107 -11.94 -4.94 3.78
N SER A 108 -11.67 -3.97 4.66
CA SER A 108 -11.34 -4.22 6.07
C SER A 108 -12.36 -5.14 6.76
N GLY A 109 -11.82 -6.12 7.49
CA GLY A 109 -12.58 -7.12 8.23
C GLY A 109 -13.16 -8.25 7.39
N TYR A 110 -13.02 -8.21 6.06
CA TYR A 110 -13.55 -9.29 5.21
C TYR A 110 -12.76 -10.59 5.38
N LEU A 111 -11.44 -10.52 5.31
CA LEU A 111 -10.58 -11.71 5.36
C LEU A 111 -10.53 -12.32 6.76
N GLY A 112 -10.62 -11.48 7.79
CA GLY A 112 -10.74 -11.92 9.18
C GLY A 112 -12.10 -12.54 9.54
N ALA A 113 -13.14 -12.30 8.74
CA ALA A 113 -14.49 -12.82 8.96
C ALA A 113 -14.80 -14.13 8.21
N LEU A 114 -13.84 -14.65 7.44
CA LEU A 114 -13.95 -15.96 6.78
C LEU A 114 -14.01 -17.10 7.81
N GLU A 115 -14.54 -18.26 7.42
CA GLU A 115 -14.58 -19.45 8.28
C GLU A 115 -13.17 -19.86 8.74
N SER A 116 -12.21 -19.72 7.84
CA SER A 116 -10.77 -19.77 8.14
C SER A 116 -10.19 -18.36 8.01
N PRO A 117 -10.06 -17.60 9.11
CA PRO A 117 -9.56 -16.24 9.07
C PRO A 117 -8.18 -16.13 8.42
N ILE A 118 -8.03 -15.15 7.55
CA ILE A 118 -6.76 -14.84 6.89
C ILE A 118 -6.27 -13.50 7.43
N ALA A 119 -5.07 -13.49 8.02
CA ALA A 119 -4.45 -12.26 8.48
C ALA A 119 -4.06 -11.40 7.28
N ALA A 120 -4.29 -10.09 7.39
CA ALA A 120 -3.98 -9.12 6.35
C ALA A 120 -3.48 -7.82 6.98
N ASP A 121 -2.60 -7.13 6.28
CA ASP A 121 -2.11 -5.83 6.69
C ASP A 121 -3.16 -4.75 6.41
N ASP A 122 -3.35 -3.81 7.33
CA ASP A 122 -4.10 -2.58 7.01
C ASP A 122 -3.22 -1.65 6.19
N ILE A 123 -3.62 -1.40 4.94
CA ILE A 123 -2.91 -0.55 3.99
C ILE A 123 -3.66 0.75 3.68
N THR A 124 -4.62 1.13 4.52
CA THR A 124 -5.47 2.32 4.32
C THR A 124 -4.64 3.59 4.13
N ASP A 125 -3.69 3.85 5.04
CA ASP A 125 -2.82 5.04 4.98
C ASP A 125 -1.90 5.03 3.76
N LEU A 126 -1.41 3.85 3.36
CA LEU A 126 -0.59 3.69 2.16
C LEU A 126 -1.38 4.09 0.90
N VAL A 127 -2.64 3.68 0.80
CA VAL A 127 -3.53 4.07 -0.31
C VAL A 127 -3.85 5.56 -0.28
N ILE A 128 -4.07 6.15 0.90
CA ILE A 128 -4.28 7.59 1.05
C ILE A 128 -3.05 8.37 0.59
N ALA A 129 -1.85 7.96 1.02
CA ALA A 129 -0.59 8.58 0.60
C ALA A 129 -0.40 8.51 -0.93
N ALA A 130 -0.60 7.33 -1.52
CA ALA A 130 -0.53 7.14 -2.97
C ALA A 130 -1.58 7.99 -3.74
N MET A 131 -2.75 8.24 -3.15
CA MET A 131 -3.81 9.04 -3.76
C MET A 131 -3.53 10.54 -3.76
N VAL A 132 -2.97 11.05 -2.66
CA VAL A 132 -2.66 12.48 -2.48
C VAL A 132 -1.33 12.84 -3.15
N GLY A 133 -0.48 11.84 -3.40
CA GLY A 133 0.92 12.01 -3.72
C GLY A 133 1.66 12.41 -2.46
N GLU A 134 2.69 11.68 -2.07
CA GLU A 134 3.70 12.25 -1.17
C GLU A 134 4.16 13.55 -1.82
N LYS A 135 3.86 14.67 -1.17
CA LYS A 135 4.64 15.87 -1.45
C LYS A 135 6.04 15.48 -1.03
N ASP A 136 6.94 15.54 -1.99
CA ASP A 136 8.36 15.43 -1.78
C ASP A 136 8.80 16.74 -1.10
N ASP A 137 8.48 16.91 0.18
CA ASP A 137 9.04 17.97 1.03
C ASP A 137 10.50 17.60 1.38
N GLY A 138 11.41 17.79 0.43
CA GLY A 138 12.79 17.38 0.66
C GLY A 138 13.83 17.69 -0.41
N LYS A 139 13.74 18.81 -1.13
CA LYS A 139 14.92 19.34 -1.86
C LYS A 139 14.93 20.86 -2.07
N ASP A 140 15.04 21.58 -0.97
CA ASP A 140 15.88 22.79 -0.84
C ASP A 140 17.06 22.29 0.03
N ASP A 141 18.34 22.49 -0.24
CA ASP A 141 19.04 23.73 -0.52
C ASP A 141 20.30 23.46 -1.35
N GLY A 142 20.64 24.39 -2.24
CA GLY A 142 21.90 24.33 -2.98
C GLY A 142 22.26 25.59 -3.75
N GLU A 143 21.73 26.75 -3.35
CA GLU A 143 22.24 28.04 -3.82
C GLU A 143 23.66 28.26 -3.26
N LYS A 144 24.67 27.75 -3.98
CA LYS A 144 26.03 28.25 -3.82
C LYS A 144 26.14 29.59 -4.51
N GLN A 145 25.94 30.64 -3.73
CA GLN A 145 26.55 31.94 -3.95
C GLN A 145 28.06 31.75 -4.11
N GLN A 146 28.57 31.96 -5.33
CA GLN A 146 29.99 32.11 -5.57
C GLN A 146 30.26 33.59 -5.77
N SER A 147 30.45 34.30 -4.65
CA SER A 147 31.18 35.57 -4.63
C SER A 147 32.55 35.30 -4.01
N LYS A 148 33.59 35.31 -4.84
CA LYS A 148 34.91 35.87 -4.48
C LYS A 148 35.88 35.84 -5.66
N ASN A 149 36.18 37.05 -6.13
CA ASN A 149 37.51 37.67 -6.25
C ASN A 149 38.62 37.08 -7.13
N GLU A 150 39.39 38.05 -7.64
CA GLU A 150 40.71 38.01 -8.28
C GLU A 150 40.71 37.58 -9.76
N LYS A 151 41.15 38.40 -10.72
CA LYS A 151 42.07 39.55 -10.74
C LYS A 151 41.73 40.50 -11.88
#